data_AF-U2TSY1-F1
#
_entry.id   AF-U2TSY1-F1
#
_cell.length_a   1.000
_cell.length_b   1.000
_cell.length_c   1.000
_cell.angle_alpha   90.00
_cell.angle_beta   90.00
_cell.angle_gamma   90.00
#
_symmetry.space_group_name_H-M   'P 1'
#
loop_
_entity.id
_entity.type
_entity.pdbx_description
1 polymer ?
#
loop_
_entity_poly.entity_id
_entity_poly.type
_entity_poly.pdbx_seq_one_letter_code
_entity_poly.pdbx_strand_id
1 'polypeptide(L)'
;MLVGTPRGFRDILPTEALARERITDTVRACFGERGYLPIETPLLEDRGSLEGGGRLADSPFQLFDTDRSLLVLRPDLTLPVARLVATRFDDSQLPLRLRYCAPVVREESSLKGQPRQFTQLGVERFGTRDEEPEVETVSLLAETLGRLDVPAWRIVCGSVSPLTALLAACSPSQEFTGQVLRLVHESDLVGLDDLVAHTDALRPQAACALARIVRLEGGVEVIDQIDALLDEASVPVRGRGTSELRALVNGLAELVEAGRLSLDFSIINSFDYYTGIIFKAYSEGIAASIASGGRYDAVLANLDRSGVSACGFMCSLERLQEILGEQGASGVVTPGVRLDARPLRIAVPKGSLKDDTIRVLEAAGLPVADLRDVGRKLVIREGDYEYVIVRAQDAPIFVAHGGADCGICGNDSIIEAGVDLLQLVDLGFGACRFVVAEPRAKAGEADRAYGWRGTVRVATKYPRITRRYYDALGQQVDIVQLHGNIELGPIVGMTDRIVDITATGTTLAENDLVVVDDVMECAARFFAGPAAYRCDARIRDLARRLKAVTQP
;
A
#
# COMPACT_ATOMS: atom_id res chain seq x y z
N MET A 1 37.66 -5.79 13.68
CA MET A 1 36.25 -5.44 13.92
C MET A 1 35.96 -4.19 13.13
N LEU A 2 35.08 -4.25 12.13
CA LEU A 2 34.55 -3.05 11.50
C LEU A 2 33.61 -2.41 12.53
N VAL A 3 33.94 -1.22 13.00
CA VAL A 3 33.05 -0.42 13.85
C VAL A 3 31.92 0.08 12.95
N GLY A 4 30.68 -0.25 13.27
CA GLY A 4 29.53 0.13 12.46
C GLY A 4 28.20 -0.09 13.18
N THR A 5 27.15 0.59 12.72
CA THR A 5 25.79 0.44 13.22
C THR A 5 25.14 -0.85 12.70
N PRO A 6 24.13 -1.39 13.40
CA PRO A 6 23.36 -2.52 12.88
C PRO A 6 22.68 -2.19 11.55
N ARG A 7 22.43 -3.20 10.70
CA ARG A 7 21.74 -3.02 9.41
C ARG A 7 20.41 -2.28 9.61
N GLY A 8 20.23 -1.18 8.90
CA GLY A 8 19.03 -0.34 8.93
C GLY A 8 19.00 0.73 10.03
N PHE A 9 20.08 0.86 10.81
CA PHE A 9 20.28 1.88 11.83
C PHE A 9 21.44 2.80 11.43
N ARG A 10 21.41 4.05 11.90
CA ARG A 10 22.40 5.07 11.55
C ARG A 10 22.64 6.06 12.68
N ASP A 11 23.82 6.66 12.68
CA ASP A 11 24.11 7.83 13.50
C ASP A 11 23.54 9.09 12.82
N ILE A 12 23.09 10.04 13.64
CA ILE A 12 22.62 11.34 13.18
C ILE A 12 23.70 12.37 13.49
N LEU A 13 24.26 12.98 12.45
CA LEU A 13 25.36 13.94 12.57
C LEU A 13 24.85 15.34 12.92
N PRO A 14 25.69 16.25 13.48
CA PRO A 14 25.24 17.55 13.98
C PRO A 14 24.41 18.39 13.01
N THR A 15 24.78 18.47 11.72
CA THR A 15 24.01 19.22 10.72
C THR A 15 22.60 18.66 10.55
N GLU A 16 22.47 17.33 10.53
CA GLU A 16 21.18 16.67 10.45
C GLU A 16 20.40 16.79 11.76
N ALA A 17 21.07 16.71 12.90
CA ALA A 17 20.45 16.89 14.21
C ALA A 17 19.82 18.27 14.36
N LEU A 18 20.49 19.34 13.92
CA LEU A 18 19.95 20.71 13.95
C LEU A 18 18.71 20.87 13.05
N ALA A 19 18.71 20.26 11.86
CA ALA A 19 17.55 20.20 10.98
C ALA A 19 16.36 19.51 11.66
N ARG A 20 16.62 18.37 12.31
CA ARG A 20 15.62 17.60 13.06
C ARG A 20 15.03 18.39 14.22
N GLU A 21 15.87 19.08 14.98
CA GLU A 21 15.44 19.93 16.09
C GLU A 21 14.50 21.02 15.60
N ARG A 22 14.88 21.77 14.55
CA ARG A 22 14.02 22.83 13.97
C ARG A 22 12.65 22.31 13.51
N ILE A 23 12.63 21.22 12.74
CA ILE A 23 11.37 20.64 12.26
C ILE A 23 10.52 20.19 13.44
N THR A 24 11.13 19.45 14.37
CA THR A 24 10.46 18.91 15.56
C THR A 24 9.88 20.02 16.42
N ASP A 25 10.64 21.09 16.67
CA ASP A 25 10.20 22.21 17.49
C ASP A 25 9.07 23.00 16.83
N THR A 26 9.13 23.20 15.52
CA THR A 26 8.04 23.83 14.75
C THR A 26 6.74 23.03 14.86
N VAL A 27 6.82 21.71 14.68
CA VAL A 27 5.68 20.79 14.80
C VAL A 27 5.16 20.75 16.24
N ARG A 28 6.06 20.67 17.23
CA ARG A 28 5.70 20.66 18.66
C ARG A 28 5.01 21.96 19.08
N ALA A 29 5.47 23.11 18.58
CA ALA A 29 4.83 24.39 18.83
C ALA A 29 3.42 24.43 18.22
N CYS A 30 3.29 24.03 16.95
CA CYS A 30 2.00 23.95 16.25
C CYS A 30 0.98 23.10 17.03
N PHE A 31 1.39 21.91 17.49
CA PHE A 31 0.52 21.03 18.27
C PHE A 31 0.17 21.63 19.64
N GLY A 32 1.16 22.23 20.32
CA GLY A 32 0.98 22.86 21.63
C GLY A 32 0.02 24.04 21.61
N GLU A 33 0.06 24.86 20.56
CA GLU A 33 -0.86 26.00 20.37
C GLU A 33 -2.32 25.58 20.14
N ARG A 34 -2.57 24.32 19.74
CA ARG A 34 -3.91 23.70 19.67
C ARG A 34 -4.26 22.89 20.92
N GLY A 35 -3.49 23.01 21.99
CA GLY A 35 -3.78 22.37 23.27
C GLY A 35 -3.44 20.89 23.35
N TYR A 36 -2.65 20.35 22.40
CA TYR A 36 -2.18 18.98 22.50
C TYR A 36 -1.06 18.84 23.54
N LEU A 37 -1.30 18.01 24.55
CA LEU A 37 -0.40 17.80 25.68
C LEU A 37 0.63 16.72 25.36
N PRO A 38 1.92 16.92 25.71
CA PRO A 38 2.95 15.94 25.43
C PRO A 38 2.77 14.68 26.29
N ILE A 39 2.95 13.51 25.67
CA ILE A 39 3.05 12.23 26.34
C ILE A 39 4.28 11.47 25.85
N GLU A 40 4.70 10.48 26.63
CA GLU A 40 5.73 9.52 26.25
C GLU A 40 5.27 8.13 26.68
N THR A 41 5.41 7.16 25.78
CA THR A 41 5.19 5.74 26.07
C THR A 41 6.54 5.03 26.18
N PRO A 42 6.60 3.87 26.85
CA PRO A 42 7.78 3.01 26.82
C PRO A 42 8.27 2.69 25.40
N LEU A 43 9.58 2.51 25.25
CA LEU A 43 10.15 2.00 23.99
C LEU A 43 9.87 0.50 23.80
N LEU A 44 9.87 -0.23 24.92
CA LEU A 44 9.54 -1.65 25.00
C LEU A 44 8.12 -1.81 25.50
N GLU A 45 7.33 -2.57 24.76
CA GLU A 45 5.93 -2.86 25.07
C GLU A 45 5.75 -4.36 25.18
N ASP A 46 4.83 -4.79 26.04
CA ASP A 46 4.38 -6.19 26.07
C ASP A 46 3.60 -6.49 24.79
N ARG A 47 3.95 -7.58 24.11
CA ARG A 47 3.35 -7.91 22.80
C ARG A 47 1.84 -8.12 22.90
N GLY A 48 1.41 -8.89 23.90
CA GLY A 48 -0.01 -9.20 24.08
C GLY A 48 -0.84 -7.96 24.39
N SER A 49 -0.27 -7.02 25.13
CA SER A 49 -0.91 -5.74 25.46
C SER A 49 -1.15 -4.85 24.23
N LEU A 50 -0.24 -4.85 23.25
CA LEU A 50 -0.47 -4.13 22.00
C LEU A 50 -1.43 -4.88 21.07
N GLU A 51 -1.28 -6.20 20.96
CA GLU A 51 -2.18 -7.05 20.14
C GLU A 51 -3.63 -7.00 20.65
N GLY A 52 -3.83 -6.72 21.95
CA GLY A 52 -5.15 -6.46 22.53
C GLY A 52 -5.85 -5.22 21.96
N GLY A 53 -5.10 -4.22 21.47
CA GLY A 53 -5.69 -3.05 20.80
C GLY A 53 -6.02 -3.30 19.33
N GLY A 54 -5.30 -4.21 18.68
CA GLY A 54 -5.53 -4.54 17.29
C GLY A 54 -4.32 -5.20 16.65
N ARG A 55 -4.39 -5.42 15.34
CA ARG A 55 -3.30 -6.03 14.59
C ARG A 55 -2.08 -5.11 14.58
N LEU A 56 -0.93 -5.64 15.01
CA LEU A 56 0.36 -4.99 14.82
C LEU A 56 0.65 -4.90 13.32
N ALA A 57 0.55 -3.69 12.77
CA ALA A 57 1.01 -3.40 11.42
C ALA A 57 2.54 -3.42 11.42
N ASP A 58 3.13 -4.11 10.44
CA ASP A 58 4.57 -4.34 10.29
C ASP A 58 5.18 -5.28 11.34
N SER A 59 6.25 -5.99 10.98
CA SER A 59 6.95 -6.92 11.88
C SER A 59 7.73 -6.12 12.93
N PRO A 60 7.34 -6.15 14.22
CA PRO A 60 8.12 -5.48 15.27
C PRO A 60 9.37 -6.30 15.59
N PHE A 61 10.42 -5.62 16.06
CA PHE A 61 11.52 -6.35 16.70
C PHE A 61 11.03 -6.99 17.98
N GLN A 62 11.33 -8.27 18.14
CA GLN A 62 10.93 -9.06 19.29
C GLN A 62 12.15 -9.39 20.15
N LEU A 63 11.96 -9.37 21.46
CA LEU A 63 12.95 -9.79 22.44
C LEU A 63 12.27 -10.45 23.63
N PHE A 64 13.00 -11.34 24.31
CA PHE A 64 12.57 -11.91 25.56
C PHE A 64 13.25 -11.18 26.71
N ASP A 65 12.48 -10.78 27.70
CA ASP A 65 13.04 -10.32 28.97
C ASP A 65 13.57 -11.52 29.79
N THR A 66 14.30 -11.24 30.86
CA THR A 66 14.91 -12.21 31.77
C THR A 66 13.89 -13.14 32.43
N ASP A 67 12.64 -12.69 32.58
CA ASP A 67 11.51 -13.48 33.08
C ASP A 67 10.77 -14.28 31.99
N ARG A 68 11.28 -14.23 30.74
CA ARG A 68 10.72 -14.84 29.52
C ARG A 68 9.47 -14.15 28.96
N SER A 69 9.12 -12.97 29.44
CA SER A 69 8.08 -12.14 28.81
C SER A 69 8.50 -11.75 27.39
N LEU A 70 7.57 -11.87 26.43
CA LEU A 70 7.80 -11.48 25.05
C LEU A 70 7.51 -9.99 24.89
N LEU A 71 8.57 -9.21 24.75
CA LEU A 71 8.51 -7.78 24.52
C LEU A 71 8.72 -7.46 23.04
N VAL A 72 8.22 -6.30 22.65
CA VAL A 72 8.45 -5.72 21.33
C VAL A 72 9.02 -4.31 21.45
N LEU A 73 9.94 -3.96 20.55
CA LEU A 73 10.19 -2.55 20.26
C LEU A 73 8.99 -2.01 19.49
N ARG A 74 8.40 -0.91 19.96
CA ARG A 74 7.19 -0.33 19.37
C ARG A 74 7.35 -0.07 17.85
N PRO A 75 6.47 -0.60 16.99
CA PRO A 75 6.51 -0.38 15.53
C PRO A 75 5.78 0.90 15.09
N ASP A 76 4.92 1.42 15.95
CA ASP A 76 4.15 2.67 15.86
C ASP A 76 3.92 3.26 17.26
N LEU A 77 3.33 4.46 17.34
CA LEU A 77 2.98 5.13 18.60
C LEU A 77 1.48 5.11 18.91
N THR A 78 0.61 4.86 17.95
CA THR A 78 -0.84 4.95 18.18
C THR A 78 -1.34 3.83 19.09
N LEU A 79 -0.91 2.58 18.90
CA LEU A 79 -1.29 1.47 19.80
C LEU A 79 -0.75 1.69 21.24
N PRO A 80 0.53 2.05 21.46
CA PRO A 80 1.01 2.45 22.79
C PRO A 80 0.20 3.59 23.43
N VAL A 81 -0.20 4.60 22.65
CA VAL A 81 -1.00 5.72 23.16
C VAL A 81 -2.42 5.28 23.50
N ALA A 82 -3.06 4.48 22.65
CA ALA A 82 -4.38 3.91 22.93
C ALA A 82 -4.36 3.06 24.21
N ARG A 83 -3.33 2.23 24.40
CA ARG A 83 -3.09 1.47 25.64
C ARG A 83 -2.94 2.41 26.85
N LEU A 84 -2.15 3.48 26.72
CA LEU A 84 -1.98 4.47 27.78
C LEU A 84 -3.31 5.15 28.14
N VAL A 85 -4.11 5.55 27.16
CA VAL A 85 -5.43 6.16 27.41
C VAL A 85 -6.38 5.17 28.06
N ALA A 86 -6.47 3.95 27.55
CA ALA A 86 -7.35 2.92 28.10
C ALA A 86 -7.03 2.58 29.57
N THR A 87 -5.74 2.63 29.95
CA THR A 87 -5.27 2.19 31.28
C THR A 87 -5.05 3.32 32.30
N ARG A 88 -4.89 4.57 31.86
CA ARG A 88 -4.48 5.69 32.74
C ARG A 88 -5.44 6.87 32.74
N PHE A 89 -6.44 6.89 31.87
CA PHE A 89 -7.38 8.00 31.75
C PHE A 89 -8.82 7.51 31.88
N ASP A 90 -9.60 8.25 32.67
CA ASP A 90 -11.03 8.02 32.84
C ASP A 90 -11.86 8.81 31.81
N ASP A 91 -13.09 8.36 31.53
CA ASP A 91 -14.00 9.03 30.60
C ASP A 91 -14.31 10.48 30.99
N SER A 92 -14.19 10.83 32.28
CA SER A 92 -14.40 12.21 32.79
C SER A 92 -13.33 13.21 32.32
N GLN A 93 -12.23 12.72 31.75
CA GLN A 93 -11.13 13.55 31.24
C GLN A 93 -11.23 13.78 29.73
N LEU A 94 -12.21 13.17 29.05
CA LEU A 94 -12.46 13.41 27.64
C LEU A 94 -13.03 14.83 27.41
N PRO A 95 -12.72 15.48 26.27
CA PRO A 95 -11.83 14.99 25.22
C PRO A 95 -10.34 15.20 25.56
N LEU A 96 -9.52 14.21 25.21
CA LEU A 96 -8.06 14.27 25.33
C LEU A 96 -7.42 14.68 24.00
N ARG A 97 -6.42 15.55 24.08
CA ARG A 97 -5.55 15.96 22.97
C ARG A 97 -4.12 15.65 23.36
N LEU A 98 -3.55 14.58 22.80
CA LEU A 98 -2.22 14.10 23.16
C LEU A 98 -1.26 14.20 21.96
N ARG A 99 -0.01 14.58 22.19
CA ARG A 99 1.04 14.63 21.16
C ARG A 99 2.27 13.85 21.56
N TYR A 100 2.98 13.32 20.58
CA TYR A 100 4.23 12.60 20.76
C TYR A 100 5.27 12.98 19.70
N CYS A 101 6.53 12.75 20.06
CA CYS A 101 7.68 12.83 19.18
C CYS A 101 8.66 11.74 19.62
N ALA A 102 8.70 10.62 18.90
CA ALA A 102 9.49 9.48 19.34
C ALA A 102 9.96 8.60 18.18
N PRO A 103 11.10 7.90 18.33
CA PRO A 103 11.50 6.86 17.40
C PRO A 103 10.62 5.62 17.53
N VAL A 104 10.41 4.97 16.40
CA VAL A 104 9.80 3.64 16.25
C VAL A 104 10.72 2.72 15.46
N VAL A 105 10.55 1.41 15.61
CA VAL A 105 11.48 0.42 15.07
C VAL A 105 10.73 -0.74 14.41
N ARG A 106 11.17 -1.16 13.22
CA ARG A 106 10.56 -2.25 12.43
C ARG A 106 11.60 -3.29 12.03
N GLU A 107 11.32 -4.56 12.32
CA GLU A 107 12.22 -5.68 12.11
C GLU A 107 12.54 -5.86 10.64
N GLU A 108 11.51 -5.93 9.80
CA GLU A 108 11.72 -5.94 8.36
C GLU A 108 11.62 -4.51 7.85
N SER A 109 12.74 -4.00 7.31
CA SER A 109 12.57 -3.06 6.22
C SER A 109 11.80 -3.84 5.17
N SER A 110 10.54 -3.47 4.87
CA SER A 110 9.98 -3.80 3.57
C SER A 110 11.11 -3.60 2.56
N LEU A 111 11.41 -4.58 1.69
CA LEU A 111 12.61 -4.67 0.84
C LEU A 111 12.71 -3.48 -0.14
N LYS A 112 12.81 -2.28 0.41
CA LYS A 112 12.40 -0.98 -0.10
C LYS A 112 13.46 0.09 0.21
N GLY A 113 14.65 -0.33 0.66
CA GLY A 113 15.75 0.60 0.99
C GLY A 113 15.47 1.59 2.13
N GLN A 114 14.45 1.35 2.96
CA GLN A 114 14.05 2.24 4.06
C GLN A 114 14.79 1.91 5.37
N PRO A 115 14.99 2.91 6.26
CA PRO A 115 15.57 2.67 7.58
C PRO A 115 14.65 1.80 8.45
N ARG A 116 15.24 1.03 9.36
CA ARG A 116 14.52 0.20 10.34
C ARG A 116 14.14 0.98 11.59
N GLN A 117 14.73 2.16 11.79
CA GLN A 117 14.38 3.11 12.83
C GLN A 117 14.11 4.47 12.19
N PHE A 118 13.00 5.09 12.56
CA PHE A 118 12.61 6.42 12.09
C PHE A 118 11.76 7.12 13.16
N THR A 119 11.57 8.43 13.04
CA THR A 119 10.88 9.24 14.06
C THR A 119 9.49 9.66 13.59
N GLN A 120 8.50 9.37 14.45
CA GLN A 120 7.12 9.81 14.26
C GLN A 120 6.86 11.05 15.10
N LEU A 121 6.26 12.06 14.45
CA LEU A 121 5.71 13.25 15.07
C LEU A 121 4.19 13.18 14.90
N GLY A 122 3.42 13.09 15.98
CA GLY A 122 1.99 12.86 15.82
C GLY A 122 1.15 13.34 16.97
N VAL A 123 -0.16 13.27 16.72
CA VAL A 123 -1.21 13.63 17.66
C VAL A 123 -2.29 12.57 17.67
N GLU A 124 -2.89 12.36 18.84
CA GLU A 124 -4.08 11.53 19.01
C GLU A 124 -5.13 12.35 19.76
N ARG A 125 -6.35 12.37 19.23
CA ARG A 125 -7.52 12.99 19.83
C ARG A 125 -8.50 11.90 20.23
N PHE A 126 -8.82 11.85 21.52
CA PHE A 126 -9.82 10.93 22.06
C PHE A 126 -11.01 11.74 22.55
N GLY A 127 -12.21 11.39 22.12
CA GLY A 127 -13.43 12.08 22.48
C GLY A 127 -14.55 11.12 22.82
N THR A 128 -15.74 11.67 22.99
CA THR A 128 -16.98 10.88 23.06
C THR A 128 -17.39 10.39 21.67
N ARG A 129 -18.19 9.33 21.61
CA ARG A 129 -18.58 8.63 20.36
C ARG A 129 -19.15 9.54 19.27
N ASP A 130 -19.92 10.55 19.66
CA ASP A 130 -20.65 11.44 18.75
C ASP A 130 -19.80 12.63 18.27
N GLU A 131 -18.54 12.72 18.70
CA GLU A 131 -17.62 13.75 18.22
C GLU A 131 -17.10 13.41 16.82
N GLU A 132 -16.88 14.48 16.04
CA GLU A 132 -16.27 14.46 14.72
C GLU A 132 -14.85 15.07 14.81
N PRO A 133 -13.85 14.31 15.31
CA PRO A 133 -12.50 14.82 15.53
C PRO A 133 -11.75 15.18 14.24
N GLU A 134 -12.26 14.76 13.08
CA GLU A 134 -11.53 14.77 11.80
C GLU A 134 -11.26 16.17 11.27
N VAL A 135 -12.21 17.12 11.45
CA VAL A 135 -12.00 18.51 11.05
C VAL A 135 -10.83 19.12 11.81
N GLU A 136 -10.75 18.88 13.13
CA GLU A 136 -9.67 19.38 13.98
C GLU A 136 -8.32 18.75 13.59
N THR A 137 -8.26 17.43 13.44
CA THR A 137 -7.01 16.72 13.16
C THR A 137 -6.48 17.02 11.75
N VAL A 138 -7.34 17.08 10.73
CA VAL A 138 -6.94 17.41 9.37
C VAL A 138 -6.56 18.90 9.25
N SER A 139 -7.26 19.79 9.93
CA SER A 139 -6.87 21.22 10.00
C SER A 139 -5.48 21.38 10.64
N LEU A 140 -5.20 20.65 11.73
CA LEU A 140 -3.88 20.70 12.37
C LEU A 140 -2.78 20.15 11.46
N LEU A 141 -3.06 19.08 10.71
CA LEU A 141 -2.11 18.56 9.73
C LEU A 141 -1.82 19.60 8.64
N ALA A 142 -2.84 20.24 8.09
CA ALA A 142 -2.69 21.29 7.08
C ALA A 142 -1.86 22.48 7.61
N GLU A 143 -2.16 22.93 8.83
CA GLU A 143 -1.41 23.99 9.51
C GLU A 143 0.06 23.61 9.72
N THR A 144 0.31 22.36 10.14
CA THR A 144 1.67 21.84 10.34
C THR A 144 2.48 21.86 9.05
N LEU A 145 1.88 21.40 7.94
CA LEU A 145 2.51 21.42 6.61
C LEU A 145 2.75 22.86 6.12
N GLY A 146 1.82 23.77 6.41
CA GLY A 146 1.96 25.20 6.10
C GLY A 146 3.08 25.87 6.89
N ARG A 147 3.18 25.65 8.20
CA ARG A 147 4.24 26.23 9.06
C ARG A 147 5.64 25.73 8.73
N LEU A 148 5.74 24.50 8.22
CA LEU A 148 7.00 23.93 7.75
C LEU A 148 7.35 24.38 6.32
N ASP A 149 6.48 25.14 5.64
CA ASP A 149 6.65 25.50 4.23
C ASP A 149 6.86 24.29 3.32
N VAL A 150 6.15 23.17 3.57
CA VAL A 150 6.26 21.98 2.73
C VAL A 150 5.86 22.36 1.29
N PRO A 151 6.68 22.06 0.27
CA PRO A 151 6.36 22.45 -1.09
C PRO A 151 5.18 21.63 -1.62
N ALA A 152 4.28 22.26 -2.39
CA ALA A 152 3.23 21.59 -3.18
C ALA A 152 2.48 20.46 -2.43
N TRP A 153 2.26 20.60 -1.11
CA TRP A 153 1.58 19.56 -0.35
C TRP A 153 0.09 19.49 -0.68
N ARG A 154 -0.47 18.29 -0.54
CA ARG A 154 -1.91 18.02 -0.62
C ARG A 154 -2.30 16.98 0.42
N ILE A 155 -3.49 17.13 0.98
CA ILE A 155 -4.15 16.14 1.83
C ILE A 155 -5.22 15.45 1.01
N VAL A 156 -5.27 14.13 1.13
CA VAL A 156 -6.22 13.30 0.43
C VAL A 156 -6.99 12.50 1.46
N CYS A 157 -8.32 12.55 1.40
CA CYS A 157 -9.22 11.92 2.35
C CYS A 157 -10.06 10.82 1.67
N GLY A 158 -10.42 9.80 2.43
CA GLY A 158 -11.34 8.73 2.03
C GLY A 158 -12.05 8.19 3.28
N SER A 159 -12.91 7.20 3.12
CA SER A 159 -13.54 6.52 4.26
C SER A 159 -13.75 5.05 3.96
N VAL A 160 -13.52 4.18 4.95
CA VAL A 160 -13.85 2.76 4.82
C VAL A 160 -15.36 2.52 4.86
N SER A 161 -16.13 3.43 5.44
CA SER A 161 -17.55 3.23 5.75
C SER A 161 -18.44 2.98 4.52
N PRO A 162 -18.29 3.68 3.38
CA PRO A 162 -19.10 3.40 2.20
C PRO A 162 -18.92 1.97 1.67
N LEU A 163 -17.69 1.48 1.59
CA LEU A 163 -17.41 0.14 1.09
C LEU A 163 -17.87 -0.94 2.07
N THR A 164 -17.65 -0.75 3.39
CA THR A 164 -18.09 -1.73 4.39
C THR A 164 -19.62 -1.78 4.49
N ALA A 165 -20.31 -0.65 4.37
CA ALA A 165 -21.77 -0.59 4.29
C ALA A 165 -22.32 -1.31 3.05
N LEU A 166 -21.66 -1.12 1.89
CA LEU A 166 -22.01 -1.83 0.66
C LEU A 166 -21.84 -3.35 0.82
N LEU A 167 -20.69 -3.79 1.31
CA LEU A 167 -20.42 -5.22 1.55
C LEU A 167 -21.40 -5.84 2.54
N ALA A 168 -21.75 -5.14 3.61
CA ALA A 168 -22.75 -5.61 4.57
C ALA A 168 -24.14 -5.81 3.94
N ALA A 169 -24.47 -5.03 2.90
CA ALA A 169 -25.77 -5.09 2.23
C ALA A 169 -25.82 -6.10 1.06
N CYS A 170 -24.70 -6.34 0.37
CA CYS A 170 -24.70 -7.09 -0.90
C CYS A 170 -23.78 -8.31 -0.95
N SER A 171 -22.89 -8.50 0.03
CA SER A 171 -21.92 -9.60 -0.04
C SER A 171 -22.61 -10.97 0.06
N PRO A 172 -22.29 -11.92 -0.84
CA PRO A 172 -22.88 -13.26 -0.82
C PRO A 172 -22.29 -14.15 0.29
N SER A 173 -21.08 -13.86 0.78
CA SER A 173 -20.41 -14.66 1.82
C SER A 173 -19.34 -13.88 2.56
N GLN A 174 -18.95 -14.35 3.74
CA GLN A 174 -17.82 -13.77 4.49
C GLN A 174 -16.49 -13.93 3.74
N GLU A 175 -16.34 -15.03 2.99
CA GLU A 175 -15.16 -15.27 2.15
C GLU A 175 -15.04 -14.22 1.04
N PHE A 176 -16.15 -13.92 0.34
CA PHE A 176 -16.19 -12.86 -0.68
C PHE A 176 -15.83 -11.50 -0.08
N THR A 177 -16.41 -11.17 1.09
CA THR A 177 -16.06 -9.94 1.82
C THR A 177 -14.55 -9.87 2.10
N GLY A 178 -13.96 -10.96 2.59
CA GLY A 178 -12.52 -11.04 2.83
C GLY A 178 -11.69 -10.86 1.56
N GLN A 179 -12.11 -11.44 0.44
CA GLN A 179 -11.43 -11.28 -0.85
C GLN A 179 -11.49 -9.84 -1.36
N VAL A 180 -12.65 -9.18 -1.30
CA VAL A 180 -12.79 -7.76 -1.69
C VAL A 180 -11.90 -6.86 -0.82
N LEU A 181 -11.98 -7.00 0.51
CA LEU A 181 -11.18 -6.17 1.42
C LEU A 181 -9.68 -6.39 1.20
N ARG A 182 -9.25 -7.63 0.92
CA ARG A 182 -7.86 -7.95 0.58
C ARG A 182 -7.42 -7.30 -0.72
N LEU A 183 -8.22 -7.39 -1.79
CA LEU A 183 -7.89 -6.78 -3.09
C LEU A 183 -7.79 -5.25 -2.99
N VAL A 184 -8.71 -4.62 -2.24
CA VAL A 184 -8.66 -3.17 -2.00
C VAL A 184 -7.47 -2.78 -1.11
N HIS A 185 -7.13 -3.59 -0.11
CA HIS A 185 -5.93 -3.41 0.71
C HIS A 185 -4.64 -3.49 -0.13
N GLU A 186 -4.56 -4.46 -1.04
CA GLU A 186 -3.45 -4.65 -1.99
C GLU A 186 -3.46 -3.63 -3.14
N SER A 187 -4.45 -2.72 -3.19
CA SER A 187 -4.69 -1.81 -4.32
C SER A 187 -4.76 -2.53 -5.68
N ASP A 188 -5.22 -3.78 -5.68
CA ASP A 188 -5.44 -4.60 -6.86
C ASP A 188 -6.84 -4.34 -7.42
N LEU A 189 -7.01 -3.19 -8.08
CA LEU A 189 -8.31 -2.81 -8.63
C LEU A 189 -8.69 -3.66 -9.83
N VAL A 190 -7.71 -4.20 -10.56
CA VAL A 190 -7.94 -5.15 -11.66
C VAL A 190 -8.51 -6.46 -11.13
N GLY A 191 -7.86 -7.05 -10.13
CA GLY A 191 -8.35 -8.27 -9.49
C GLY A 191 -9.71 -8.09 -8.82
N LEU A 192 -10.03 -6.87 -8.34
CA LEU A 192 -11.38 -6.54 -7.86
C LEU A 192 -12.42 -6.59 -8.99
N ASP A 193 -12.11 -6.03 -10.16
CA ASP A 193 -13.00 -6.08 -11.31
C ASP A 193 -13.24 -7.53 -11.75
N ASP A 194 -12.17 -8.34 -11.77
CA ASP A 194 -12.24 -9.77 -12.12
C ASP A 194 -13.13 -10.54 -11.11
N LEU A 195 -12.91 -10.36 -9.81
CA LEU A 195 -13.68 -11.02 -8.76
C LEU A 195 -15.18 -10.66 -8.87
N VAL A 196 -15.48 -9.38 -9.06
CA VAL A 196 -16.85 -8.90 -9.17
C VAL A 196 -17.52 -9.44 -10.44
N ALA A 197 -16.81 -9.46 -11.57
CA ALA A 197 -17.34 -9.96 -12.84
C ALA A 197 -17.66 -11.47 -12.82
N HIS A 198 -16.93 -12.26 -12.04
CA HIS A 198 -17.11 -13.71 -11.92
C HIS A 198 -18.01 -14.14 -10.74
N THR A 199 -18.70 -13.19 -10.10
CA THR A 199 -19.61 -13.50 -8.98
C THR A 199 -21.08 -13.33 -9.40
N ASP A 200 -21.68 -14.40 -9.92
CA ASP A 200 -23.07 -14.41 -10.40
C ASP A 200 -24.13 -14.04 -9.34
N ALA A 201 -23.80 -14.24 -8.06
CA ALA A 201 -24.70 -13.92 -6.95
C ALA A 201 -24.87 -12.41 -6.71
N LEU A 202 -24.00 -11.56 -7.29
CA LEU A 202 -24.09 -10.10 -7.13
C LEU A 202 -25.15 -9.51 -8.06
N ARG A 203 -25.96 -8.59 -7.51
CA ARG A 203 -26.80 -7.73 -8.35
C ARG A 203 -25.92 -6.81 -9.20
N PRO A 204 -26.29 -6.52 -10.46
CA PRO A 204 -25.50 -5.64 -11.34
C PRO A 204 -25.19 -4.27 -10.72
N GLN A 205 -26.12 -3.68 -9.96
CA GLN A 205 -25.93 -2.40 -9.28
C GLN A 205 -24.88 -2.49 -8.16
N ALA A 206 -24.88 -3.60 -7.40
CA ALA A 206 -23.90 -3.84 -6.36
C ALA A 206 -22.51 -4.10 -6.94
N ALA A 207 -22.43 -4.88 -8.03
CA ALA A 207 -21.21 -5.09 -8.78
C ALA A 207 -20.61 -3.76 -9.31
N CYS A 208 -21.46 -2.92 -9.90
CA CYS A 208 -21.09 -1.59 -10.35
C CYS A 208 -20.56 -0.71 -9.19
N ALA A 209 -21.25 -0.70 -8.05
CA ALA A 209 -20.84 0.08 -6.89
C ALA A 209 -19.51 -0.41 -6.30
N LEU A 210 -19.30 -1.73 -6.19
CA LEU A 210 -18.03 -2.33 -5.71
C LEU A 210 -16.86 -1.94 -6.61
N ALA A 211 -17.04 -2.01 -7.93
CA ALA A 211 -16.01 -1.63 -8.87
C ALA A 211 -15.75 -0.10 -8.87
N ARG A 212 -16.76 0.73 -8.61
CA ARG A 212 -16.63 2.19 -8.76
C ARG A 212 -16.18 2.93 -7.50
N ILE A 213 -16.70 2.59 -6.32
CA ILE A 213 -16.46 3.39 -5.10
C ILE A 213 -14.97 3.59 -4.84
N VAL A 214 -14.17 2.52 -4.94
CA VAL A 214 -12.71 2.55 -4.66
C VAL A 214 -11.88 3.32 -5.69
N ARG A 215 -12.50 3.80 -6.77
CA ARG A 215 -11.89 4.57 -7.85
C ARG A 215 -12.32 6.05 -7.84
N LEU A 216 -13.27 6.43 -6.99
CA LEU A 216 -13.79 7.79 -6.95
C LEU A 216 -12.81 8.75 -6.30
N GLU A 217 -12.64 9.89 -6.93
CA GLU A 217 -11.70 10.93 -6.61
C GLU A 217 -12.23 12.32 -7.03
N GLY A 218 -11.84 13.38 -6.33
CA GLY A 218 -12.29 14.73 -6.67
C GLY A 218 -12.64 15.58 -5.45
N GLY A 219 -13.58 16.51 -5.64
CA GLY A 219 -14.09 17.39 -4.61
C GLY A 219 -15.33 16.83 -3.91
N VAL A 220 -16.21 17.74 -3.49
CA VAL A 220 -17.45 17.42 -2.76
C VAL A 220 -18.42 16.54 -3.58
N GLU A 221 -18.38 16.65 -4.91
CA GLU A 221 -19.22 15.89 -5.84
C GLU A 221 -19.03 14.37 -5.73
N VAL A 222 -17.87 13.91 -5.24
CA VAL A 222 -17.60 12.49 -4.99
C VAL A 222 -18.59 11.92 -3.97
N ILE A 223 -18.99 12.71 -2.97
CA ILE A 223 -19.91 12.23 -1.93
C ILE A 223 -21.30 11.95 -2.53
N ASP A 224 -21.77 12.81 -3.43
CA ASP A 224 -23.04 12.61 -4.13
C ASP A 224 -22.99 11.38 -5.06
N GLN A 225 -21.85 11.15 -5.72
CA GLN A 225 -21.64 9.95 -6.53
C GLN A 225 -21.65 8.67 -5.69
N ILE A 226 -21.08 8.70 -4.48
CA ILE A 226 -21.13 7.58 -3.54
C ILE A 226 -22.56 7.32 -3.11
N ASP A 227 -23.30 8.36 -2.69
CA ASP A 227 -24.69 8.20 -2.27
C ASP A 227 -25.56 7.63 -3.39
N ALA A 228 -25.38 8.08 -4.63
CA ALA A 228 -26.08 7.54 -5.80
C ALA A 228 -25.77 6.04 -6.04
N LEU A 229 -24.50 5.64 -5.99
CA LEU A 229 -24.10 4.23 -6.13
C LEU A 229 -24.68 3.35 -5.02
N LEU A 230 -24.68 3.85 -3.78
CA LEU A 230 -25.21 3.15 -2.62
C LEU A 230 -26.75 3.06 -2.66
N ASP A 231 -27.43 4.09 -3.16
CA ASP A 231 -28.88 4.09 -3.39
C ASP A 231 -29.27 3.05 -4.44
N GLU A 232 -28.60 3.03 -5.60
CA GLU A 232 -28.82 2.03 -6.65
C GLU A 232 -28.55 0.61 -6.14
N ALA A 233 -27.54 0.45 -5.29
CA ALA A 233 -27.24 -0.81 -4.62
C ALA A 233 -28.14 -1.10 -3.40
N SER A 234 -29.15 -0.27 -3.11
CA SER A 234 -30.13 -0.47 -2.02
C SER A 234 -29.50 -0.56 -0.62
N VAL A 235 -28.38 0.12 -0.41
CA VAL A 235 -27.70 0.23 0.89
C VAL A 235 -28.47 1.23 1.76
N PRO A 236 -28.78 0.98 3.04
CA PRO A 236 -29.42 1.97 3.91
C PRO A 236 -28.59 3.25 4.07
N VAL A 237 -29.23 4.41 4.32
CA VAL A 237 -28.53 5.69 4.58
C VAL A 237 -27.69 5.62 5.84
N ARG A 238 -28.19 4.93 6.87
CA ARG A 238 -27.49 4.78 8.15
C ARG A 238 -26.24 3.91 7.97
N GLY A 239 -25.09 4.44 8.39
CA GLY A 239 -23.82 3.72 8.38
C GLY A 239 -22.99 3.86 7.10
N ARG A 240 -23.45 4.64 6.11
CA ARG A 240 -22.66 4.94 4.90
C ARG A 240 -21.40 5.75 5.19
N GLY A 241 -21.40 6.57 6.24
CA GLY A 241 -20.30 7.47 6.57
C GLY A 241 -20.19 8.70 5.65
N THR A 242 -21.20 8.95 4.79
CA THR A 242 -21.20 10.10 3.87
C THR A 242 -21.53 11.41 4.57
N SER A 243 -22.27 11.39 5.68
CA SER A 243 -22.52 12.55 6.54
C SER A 243 -21.23 13.14 7.13
N GLU A 244 -20.38 12.28 7.67
CA GLU A 244 -19.10 12.62 8.29
C GLU A 244 -18.14 13.20 7.25
N LEU A 245 -18.15 12.65 6.02
CA LEU A 245 -17.39 13.22 4.90
C LEU A 245 -17.89 14.61 4.50
N ARG A 246 -19.22 14.85 4.49
CA ARG A 246 -19.77 16.19 4.21
C ARG A 246 -19.38 17.16 5.31
N ALA A 247 -19.46 16.75 6.57
CA ALA A 247 -19.02 17.56 7.70
C ALA A 247 -17.54 17.94 7.58
N LEU A 248 -16.67 16.99 7.22
CA LEU A 248 -15.25 17.24 6.97
C LEU A 248 -15.01 18.26 5.86
N VAL A 249 -15.62 18.04 4.68
CA VAL A 249 -15.44 18.89 3.50
C VAL A 249 -15.98 20.30 3.76
N ASN A 250 -17.13 20.42 4.42
CA ASN A 250 -17.70 21.73 4.79
C ASN A 250 -16.85 22.45 5.83
N GLY A 251 -16.34 21.73 6.83
CA GLY A 251 -15.47 22.28 7.87
C GLY A 251 -14.11 22.74 7.34
N LEU A 252 -13.69 22.24 6.17
CA LEU A 252 -12.40 22.53 5.54
C LEU A 252 -12.56 23.08 4.12
N ALA A 253 -13.64 23.82 3.86
CA ALA A 253 -13.99 24.34 2.54
C ALA A 253 -12.83 25.15 1.91
N GLU A 254 -12.13 25.98 2.69
CA GLU A 254 -10.99 26.76 2.20
C GLU A 254 -9.85 25.88 1.65
N LEU A 255 -9.59 24.72 2.28
CA LEU A 255 -8.57 23.78 1.78
C LEU A 255 -9.03 23.08 0.52
N VAL A 256 -10.32 22.80 0.39
CA VAL A 256 -10.93 22.18 -0.80
C VAL A 256 -10.89 23.15 -1.97
N GLU A 257 -11.33 24.40 -1.77
CA GLU A 257 -11.28 25.47 -2.76
C GLU A 257 -9.85 25.79 -3.22
N ALA A 258 -8.88 25.73 -2.30
CA ALA A 258 -7.47 25.90 -2.63
C ALA A 258 -6.83 24.68 -3.34
N GLY A 259 -7.58 23.59 -3.56
CA GLY A 259 -7.07 22.35 -4.14
C GLY A 259 -6.06 21.62 -3.25
N ARG A 260 -6.01 21.96 -1.96
CA ARG A 260 -5.11 21.38 -0.95
C ARG A 260 -5.72 20.17 -0.25
N LEU A 261 -7.03 20.01 -0.29
CA LEU A 261 -7.76 18.84 0.20
C LEU A 261 -8.63 18.27 -0.92
N SER A 262 -8.59 16.95 -1.12
CA SER A 262 -9.45 16.24 -2.07
C SER A 262 -9.90 14.89 -1.52
N LEU A 263 -11.00 14.36 -2.05
CA LEU A 263 -11.44 12.99 -1.80
C LEU A 263 -10.75 12.03 -2.80
N ASP A 264 -10.36 10.85 -2.32
CA ASP A 264 -9.82 9.74 -3.13
C ASP A 264 -10.02 8.43 -2.37
N PHE A 265 -10.91 7.59 -2.87
CA PHE A 265 -11.26 6.32 -2.25
C PHE A 265 -10.30 5.19 -2.58
N SER A 266 -9.27 5.43 -3.39
CA SER A 266 -8.17 4.46 -3.57
C SER A 266 -7.25 4.39 -2.35
N ILE A 267 -7.40 5.28 -1.35
CA ILE A 267 -6.52 5.33 -0.16
C ILE A 267 -6.95 4.36 0.95
N ILE A 268 -8.12 3.73 0.84
CA ILE A 268 -8.81 3.01 1.93
C ILE A 268 -8.23 1.62 2.22
N ASN A 269 -6.91 1.49 2.17
CA ASN A 269 -6.19 0.21 2.22
C ASN A 269 -5.88 -0.26 3.65
N SER A 270 -6.73 -0.04 4.64
CA SER A 270 -6.42 -0.37 6.06
C SER A 270 -7.67 -0.65 6.91
N PHE A 271 -8.49 -1.61 6.48
CA PHE A 271 -9.77 -1.97 7.13
C PHE A 271 -9.64 -2.62 8.50
N ASP A 272 -8.50 -3.27 8.79
CA ASP A 272 -8.24 -3.89 10.10
C ASP A 272 -7.94 -2.83 11.19
N TYR A 273 -7.75 -1.57 10.81
CA TYR A 273 -7.27 -0.50 11.69
C TYR A 273 -8.23 0.69 11.74
N TYR A 274 -8.60 1.26 10.59
CA TYR A 274 -9.48 2.43 10.56
C TYR A 274 -10.96 2.04 10.53
N THR A 275 -11.78 2.79 11.25
CA THR A 275 -13.24 2.59 11.35
C THR A 275 -14.07 3.63 10.58
N GLY A 276 -13.42 4.68 10.06
CA GLY A 276 -14.10 5.77 9.36
C GLY A 276 -13.19 6.49 8.38
N ILE A 277 -13.13 7.81 8.50
CA ILE A 277 -12.33 8.66 7.61
C ILE A 277 -10.84 8.34 7.78
N ILE A 278 -10.16 8.25 6.64
CA ILE A 278 -8.71 8.10 6.50
C ILE A 278 -8.20 9.33 5.77
N PHE A 279 -7.02 9.82 6.11
CA PHE A 279 -6.37 10.88 5.37
C PHE A 279 -4.86 10.69 5.30
N LYS A 280 -4.29 11.08 4.16
CA LYS A 280 -2.84 11.00 3.88
C LYS A 280 -2.38 12.32 3.29
N ALA A 281 -1.21 12.79 3.69
CA ALA A 281 -0.57 13.95 3.08
C ALA A 281 0.55 13.52 2.13
N TYR A 282 0.61 14.18 0.97
CA TYR A 282 1.63 13.99 -0.05
C TYR A 282 2.23 15.34 -0.43
N SER A 283 3.38 15.31 -1.07
CA SER A 283 4.01 16.44 -1.75
C SER A 283 4.47 15.99 -3.13
N GLU A 284 4.86 16.92 -3.98
CA GLU A 284 5.49 16.57 -5.25
C GLU A 284 6.90 16.01 -5.03
N GLY A 285 7.29 15.01 -5.82
CA GLY A 285 8.63 14.43 -5.75
C GLY A 285 8.86 13.41 -4.63
N ILE A 286 7.81 12.95 -3.94
CA ILE A 286 7.88 11.83 -2.97
C ILE A 286 7.23 10.57 -3.52
N ALA A 287 7.78 9.39 -3.17
CA ALA A 287 7.20 8.08 -3.55
C ALA A 287 6.13 7.55 -2.55
N ALA A 288 6.08 8.09 -1.33
CA ALA A 288 5.20 7.67 -0.24
C ALA A 288 4.56 8.86 0.50
N SER A 289 3.55 8.63 1.34
CA SER A 289 2.93 9.72 2.11
C SER A 289 3.88 10.34 3.13
N ILE A 290 3.80 11.64 3.34
CA ILE A 290 4.52 12.39 4.40
C ILE A 290 3.85 12.16 5.75
N ALA A 291 2.51 12.12 5.73
CA ALA A 291 1.69 11.86 6.90
C ALA A 291 0.56 10.88 6.57
N SER A 292 0.10 10.16 7.59
CA SER A 292 -1.07 9.29 7.52
C SER A 292 -1.83 9.37 8.83
N GLY A 293 -3.15 9.36 8.74
CA GLY A 293 -4.05 9.46 9.88
C GLY A 293 -5.45 9.01 9.54
N GLY A 294 -6.32 9.02 10.54
CA GLY A 294 -7.71 8.62 10.38
C GLY A 294 -8.38 8.30 11.70
N ARG A 295 -9.64 7.86 11.62
CA ARG A 295 -10.46 7.43 12.76
C ARG A 295 -10.31 5.93 13.00
N TYR A 296 -10.07 5.52 14.24
CA TYR A 296 -9.73 4.13 14.62
C TYR A 296 -10.43 3.69 15.93
N ASP A 297 -11.71 4.00 16.08
CA ASP A 297 -12.51 3.72 17.29
C ASP A 297 -12.46 2.24 17.74
N ALA A 298 -12.30 1.30 16.80
CA ALA A 298 -12.23 -0.13 17.09
C ALA A 298 -11.07 -0.48 18.03
N VAL A 299 -9.95 0.26 17.96
CA VAL A 299 -8.81 0.02 18.85
C VAL A 299 -9.19 0.21 20.30
N LEU A 300 -9.95 1.27 20.60
CA LEU A 300 -10.38 1.57 21.97
C LEU A 300 -11.49 0.62 22.38
N ALA A 301 -12.37 0.22 21.46
CA ALA A 301 -13.37 -0.81 21.73
C ALA A 301 -12.74 -2.15 22.11
N ASN A 302 -11.64 -2.56 21.45
CA ASN A 302 -10.89 -3.78 21.77
C ASN A 302 -10.19 -3.70 23.14
N LEU A 303 -9.87 -2.48 23.60
CA LEU A 303 -9.33 -2.19 24.93
C LEU A 303 -10.43 -1.87 25.97
N ASP A 304 -11.63 -2.41 25.78
CA ASP A 304 -12.81 -2.27 26.65
C ASP A 304 -13.33 -0.81 26.82
N ARG A 305 -13.08 0.06 25.84
CA ARG A 305 -13.49 1.48 25.81
C ARG A 305 -14.37 1.82 24.60
N SER A 306 -15.46 1.07 24.41
CA SER A 306 -16.37 1.15 23.23
C SER A 306 -17.15 2.47 23.05
N GLY A 307 -17.08 3.40 24.00
CA GLY A 307 -17.70 4.73 23.93
C GLY A 307 -16.77 5.86 23.49
N VAL A 308 -15.50 5.55 23.21
CA VAL A 308 -14.46 6.54 22.92
C VAL A 308 -14.24 6.65 21.40
N SER A 309 -14.38 7.85 20.86
CA SER A 309 -13.92 8.15 19.50
C SER A 309 -12.42 8.40 19.51
N ALA A 310 -11.71 7.93 18.50
CA ALA A 310 -10.26 8.07 18.42
C ALA A 310 -9.84 8.45 16.99
N CYS A 311 -9.12 9.55 16.86
CA CYS A 311 -8.60 10.01 15.58
C CYS A 311 -7.28 10.75 15.77
N GLY A 312 -6.36 10.56 14.84
CA GLY A 312 -5.05 11.16 14.91
C GLY A 312 -4.27 10.99 13.63
N PHE A 313 -3.03 11.46 13.66
CA PHE A 313 -2.11 11.31 12.55
C PHE A 313 -0.66 11.30 13.03
N MET A 314 0.20 10.74 12.18
CA MET A 314 1.64 10.87 12.33
C MET A 314 2.27 11.40 11.04
N CYS A 315 3.30 12.22 11.21
CA CYS A 315 4.25 12.65 10.20
C CYS A 315 5.57 11.90 10.38
N SER A 316 6.19 11.48 9.29
CA SER A 316 7.57 10.98 9.32
C SER A 316 8.54 12.17 9.31
N LEU A 317 9.36 12.29 10.36
CA LEU A 317 10.38 13.34 10.44
C LEU A 317 11.39 13.20 9.30
N GLU A 318 11.81 11.98 8.98
CA GLU A 318 12.79 11.71 7.91
C GLU A 318 12.25 12.15 6.54
N ARG A 319 10.98 11.85 6.23
CA ARG A 319 10.36 12.33 4.98
C ARG A 319 10.19 13.84 4.95
N LEU A 320 9.90 14.46 6.09
CA LEU A 320 9.85 15.92 6.22
C LEU A 320 11.23 16.56 5.99
N GLN A 321 12.29 16.01 6.58
CA GLN A 321 13.66 16.50 6.35
C GLN A 321 14.04 16.42 4.87
N GLU A 322 13.73 15.30 4.24
CA GLU A 322 14.02 15.09 2.82
C GLU A 322 13.24 16.08 1.94
N ILE A 323 11.93 16.26 2.14
CA ILE A 323 11.12 17.15 1.28
C ILE A 323 11.50 18.62 1.45
N LEU A 324 11.95 19.02 2.64
CA LEU A 324 12.42 20.37 2.93
C LEU A 324 13.84 20.63 2.40
N GLY A 325 14.48 19.63 1.77
CA GLY A 325 15.85 19.75 1.25
C GLY A 325 16.91 19.88 2.36
N GLU A 326 16.55 19.53 3.59
CA GLU A 326 17.45 19.55 4.75
C GLU A 326 18.31 18.28 4.84
N GLN A 327 18.11 17.35 3.89
CA GLN A 327 18.92 16.17 3.65
C GLN A 327 19.07 15.92 2.14
N GLY A 328 20.20 15.34 1.70
CA GLY A 328 20.44 15.03 0.29
C GLY A 328 19.45 14.01 -0.29
N ALA A 329 19.51 13.76 -1.60
CA ALA A 329 18.59 12.83 -2.27
C ALA A 329 18.74 11.39 -1.74
N SER A 330 17.64 10.82 -1.23
CA SER A 330 17.55 9.43 -0.72
C SER A 330 17.05 8.43 -1.77
N GLY A 331 16.62 8.92 -2.93
CA GLY A 331 15.89 8.16 -3.95
C GLY A 331 14.40 8.05 -3.65
N VAL A 332 13.95 8.22 -2.40
CA VAL A 332 12.51 8.22 -2.04
C VAL A 332 11.88 9.60 -2.23
N VAL A 333 12.68 10.65 -2.01
CA VAL A 333 12.33 12.04 -2.26
C VAL A 333 13.34 12.66 -3.22
N THR A 334 12.83 13.40 -4.20
CA THR A 334 13.63 14.31 -5.02
C THR A 334 13.19 15.75 -4.70
N PRO A 335 13.92 16.46 -3.80
CA PRO A 335 13.50 17.78 -3.33
C PRO A 335 13.38 18.78 -4.48
N GLY A 336 12.40 19.68 -4.41
CA GLY A 336 12.19 20.74 -5.40
C GLY A 336 11.67 20.26 -6.76
N VAL A 337 11.27 18.99 -6.90
CA VAL A 337 10.62 18.51 -8.12
C VAL A 337 9.24 19.11 -8.25
N ARG A 338 9.00 19.69 -9.42
CA ARG A 338 7.70 20.15 -9.90
C ARG A 338 7.20 19.18 -10.96
N LEU A 339 6.11 18.45 -10.69
CA LEU A 339 5.62 17.37 -11.57
C LEU A 339 5.16 17.92 -12.93
N ASP A 340 4.55 19.10 -12.93
CA ASP A 340 4.15 19.85 -14.12
C ASP A 340 5.35 20.32 -14.97
N ALA A 341 6.52 20.47 -14.36
CA ALA A 341 7.75 20.93 -15.02
C ALA A 341 8.65 19.79 -15.54
N ARG A 342 8.24 18.52 -15.38
CA ARG A 342 9.02 17.36 -15.87
C ARG A 342 8.18 16.36 -16.66
N PRO A 343 8.83 15.54 -17.51
CA PRO A 343 8.15 14.44 -18.18
C PRO A 343 7.54 13.44 -17.19
N LEU A 344 6.44 12.82 -17.61
CA LEU A 344 5.88 11.65 -16.93
C LEU A 344 6.80 10.44 -17.19
N ARG A 345 7.30 9.82 -16.12
CA ARG A 345 8.21 8.67 -16.21
C ARG A 345 7.44 7.37 -16.20
N ILE A 346 7.62 6.56 -17.24
CA ILE A 346 6.92 5.29 -17.42
C ILE A 346 7.95 4.16 -17.46
N ALA A 347 7.88 3.22 -16.51
CA ALA A 347 8.66 2.00 -16.54
C ALA A 347 8.09 1.04 -17.61
N VAL A 348 8.86 0.79 -18.67
CA VAL A 348 8.46 -0.04 -19.81
C VAL A 348 9.25 -1.37 -19.76
N PRO A 349 8.58 -2.52 -19.88
CA PRO A 349 9.25 -3.82 -19.83
C PRO A 349 10.01 -4.07 -21.14
N LYS A 350 11.22 -4.62 -21.02
CA LYS A 350 11.92 -5.25 -22.14
C LYS A 350 11.53 -6.73 -22.28
N GLY A 351 11.87 -7.33 -23.41
CA GLY A 351 11.62 -8.75 -23.68
C GLY A 351 10.22 -8.97 -24.25
N SER A 352 9.57 -10.06 -23.85
CA SER A 352 8.32 -10.54 -24.47
C SER A 352 7.15 -9.57 -24.43
N LEU A 353 7.08 -8.68 -23.42
CA LEU A 353 6.00 -7.71 -23.29
C LEU A 353 6.24 -6.40 -24.06
N LYS A 354 7.43 -6.19 -24.65
CA LYS A 354 7.85 -4.89 -25.19
C LYS A 354 6.95 -4.43 -26.34
N ASP A 355 6.76 -5.28 -27.35
CA ASP A 355 6.08 -4.87 -28.59
C ASP A 355 4.59 -4.60 -28.34
N ASP A 356 3.95 -5.42 -27.52
CA ASP A 356 2.56 -5.21 -27.08
C ASP A 356 2.41 -3.92 -26.28
N THR A 357 3.36 -3.66 -25.38
CA THR A 357 3.40 -2.40 -24.63
C THR A 357 3.49 -1.19 -25.56
N ILE A 358 4.37 -1.23 -26.56
CA ILE A 358 4.51 -0.15 -27.55
C ILE A 358 3.19 0.06 -28.31
N ARG A 359 2.55 -1.02 -28.77
CA ARG A 359 1.28 -0.94 -29.49
C ARG A 359 0.18 -0.28 -28.66
N VAL A 360 0.04 -0.67 -27.39
CA VAL A 360 -0.99 -0.13 -26.51
C VAL A 360 -0.70 1.33 -26.13
N LEU A 361 0.56 1.70 -25.88
CA LEU A 361 0.95 3.09 -25.64
C LEU A 361 0.68 3.99 -26.87
N GLU A 362 0.99 3.51 -28.08
CA GLU A 362 0.69 4.21 -29.33
C GLU A 362 -0.83 4.40 -29.53
N ALA A 363 -1.61 3.34 -29.30
CA ALA A 363 -3.06 3.39 -29.40
C ALA A 363 -3.66 4.37 -28.38
N ALA A 364 -3.07 4.45 -27.17
CA ALA A 364 -3.43 5.46 -26.16
C ALA A 364 -2.96 6.88 -26.53
N GLY A 365 -2.25 7.08 -27.64
CA GLY A 365 -1.81 8.38 -28.15
C GLY A 365 -0.50 8.87 -27.56
N LEU A 366 0.38 7.98 -27.09
CA LEU A 366 1.72 8.35 -26.63
C LEU A 366 2.74 8.25 -27.76
N PRO A 367 3.76 9.12 -27.76
CA PRO A 367 4.84 9.08 -28.74
C PRO A 367 5.79 7.91 -28.41
N VAL A 368 5.91 6.96 -29.34
CA VAL A 368 6.69 5.72 -29.14
C VAL A 368 7.72 5.47 -30.23
N ALA A 369 8.02 6.48 -31.06
CA ALA A 369 8.88 6.30 -32.22
C ALA A 369 10.28 5.86 -31.80
N ASP A 370 10.83 6.51 -30.77
CA ASP A 370 12.16 6.19 -30.24
C ASP A 370 12.15 4.91 -29.37
N LEU A 371 10.98 4.48 -28.88
CA LEU A 371 10.83 3.29 -28.05
C LEU A 371 10.89 1.97 -28.85
N ARG A 372 10.62 2.03 -30.17
CA ARG A 372 10.74 0.88 -31.07
C ARG A 372 12.20 0.43 -31.20
N ASP A 373 13.10 1.36 -31.51
CA ASP A 373 14.54 1.09 -31.65
C ASP A 373 15.38 1.79 -30.58
N VAL A 374 15.41 1.16 -29.40
CA VAL A 374 16.07 1.69 -28.20
C VAL A 374 17.60 1.53 -28.24
N GLY A 375 18.13 0.66 -29.10
CA GLY A 375 19.53 0.26 -29.08
C GLY A 375 20.01 -0.16 -27.69
N ARG A 376 20.99 0.59 -27.14
CA ARG A 376 21.52 0.41 -25.77
C ARG A 376 21.02 1.46 -24.77
N LYS A 377 20.14 2.38 -25.18
CA LYS A 377 19.60 3.40 -24.27
C LYS A 377 18.70 2.73 -23.24
N LEU A 378 18.81 3.18 -21.98
CA LEU A 378 17.96 2.72 -20.87
C LEU A 378 16.84 3.72 -20.53
N VAL A 379 17.01 4.97 -20.95
CA VAL A 379 16.04 6.05 -20.78
C VAL A 379 15.85 6.73 -22.12
N ILE A 380 14.58 6.91 -22.52
CA ILE A 380 14.20 7.60 -23.75
C ILE A 380 13.23 8.71 -23.39
N ARG A 381 13.51 9.91 -23.89
CA ARG A 381 12.64 11.07 -23.69
C ARG A 381 12.02 11.46 -25.02
N GLU A 382 10.70 11.46 -25.08
CA GLU A 382 9.93 11.80 -26.27
C GLU A 382 8.75 12.70 -25.86
N GLY A 383 8.84 14.00 -26.17
CA GLY A 383 7.89 15.01 -25.71
C GLY A 383 7.83 15.14 -24.18
N ASP A 384 6.62 15.04 -23.64
CA ASP A 384 6.32 15.13 -22.19
C ASP A 384 6.44 13.76 -21.48
N TYR A 385 7.04 12.76 -22.14
CA TYR A 385 7.20 11.41 -21.61
C TYR A 385 8.68 11.00 -21.52
N GLU A 386 9.00 10.23 -20.48
CA GLU A 386 10.29 9.60 -20.29
C GLU A 386 10.10 8.10 -20.02
N TYR A 387 10.52 7.26 -20.95
CA TYR A 387 10.43 5.81 -20.86
C TYR A 387 11.68 5.24 -20.20
N VAL A 388 11.50 4.55 -19.07
CA VAL A 388 12.56 3.86 -18.34
C VAL A 388 12.48 2.37 -18.66
N ILE A 389 13.45 1.86 -19.41
CA ILE A 389 13.41 0.51 -19.97
C ILE A 389 14.02 -0.47 -18.97
N VAL A 390 13.20 -1.37 -18.43
CA VAL A 390 13.55 -2.26 -17.32
C VAL A 390 13.18 -3.71 -17.60
N ARG A 391 13.70 -4.68 -16.83
CA ARG A 391 13.12 -6.04 -16.82
C ARG A 391 11.72 -5.95 -16.23
N ALA A 392 10.78 -6.76 -16.69
CA ALA A 392 9.41 -6.79 -16.15
C ALA A 392 9.40 -6.96 -14.61
N GLN A 393 10.26 -7.82 -14.08
CA GLN A 393 10.42 -8.08 -12.64
C GLN A 393 10.92 -6.86 -11.85
N ASP A 394 11.63 -5.94 -12.50
CA ASP A 394 12.20 -4.76 -11.84
C ASP A 394 11.23 -3.56 -11.87
N ALA A 395 10.26 -3.54 -12.80
CA ALA A 395 9.35 -2.40 -12.98
C ALA A 395 8.59 -1.98 -11.71
N PRO A 396 8.05 -2.92 -10.89
CA PRO A 396 7.42 -2.57 -9.62
C PRO A 396 8.35 -1.81 -8.66
N ILE A 397 9.61 -2.23 -8.57
CA ILE A 397 10.62 -1.61 -7.70
C ILE A 397 10.97 -0.21 -8.19
N PHE A 398 11.14 -0.01 -9.51
CA PHE A 398 11.39 1.32 -10.06
C PHE A 398 10.27 2.31 -9.73
N VAL A 399 9.01 1.88 -9.78
CA VAL A 399 7.86 2.75 -9.44
C VAL A 399 7.76 2.98 -7.94
N ALA A 400 7.89 1.93 -7.12
CA ALA A 400 7.81 2.03 -5.66
C ALA A 400 8.90 2.94 -5.04
N HIS A 401 10.03 3.10 -5.74
CA HIS A 401 11.16 3.94 -5.32
C HIS A 401 11.27 5.26 -6.09
N GLY A 402 10.25 5.69 -6.82
CA GLY A 402 10.27 7.00 -7.50
C GLY A 402 11.25 7.09 -8.68
N GLY A 403 11.81 5.95 -9.14
CA GLY A 403 12.54 5.86 -10.39
C GLY A 403 11.64 6.01 -11.63
N ALA A 404 10.35 5.67 -11.48
CA ALA A 404 9.29 5.96 -12.44
C ALA A 404 7.98 6.31 -11.69
N ASP A 405 7.05 6.98 -12.38
CA ASP A 405 5.77 7.40 -11.81
C ASP A 405 4.70 6.30 -11.93
N CYS A 406 4.75 5.60 -13.05
CA CYS A 406 3.90 4.46 -13.38
C CYS A 406 4.68 3.43 -14.20
N GLY A 407 4.10 2.26 -14.42
CA GLY A 407 4.77 1.17 -15.10
C GLY A 407 3.85 0.13 -15.70
N ILE A 408 4.45 -0.75 -16.51
CA ILE A 408 3.80 -1.89 -17.15
C ILE A 408 4.63 -3.15 -16.89
N CYS A 409 4.00 -4.18 -16.34
CA CYS A 409 4.57 -5.53 -16.21
C CYS A 409 3.45 -6.54 -15.98
N GLY A 410 3.78 -7.84 -15.93
CA GLY A 410 2.81 -8.83 -15.47
C GLY A 410 2.42 -8.64 -14.01
N ASN A 411 1.20 -9.00 -13.65
CA ASN A 411 0.74 -9.04 -12.26
C ASN A 411 1.59 -9.97 -11.37
N ASP A 412 2.21 -10.99 -11.95
CA ASP A 412 3.20 -11.85 -11.30
C ASP A 412 4.35 -11.07 -10.69
N SER A 413 4.90 -10.12 -11.45
CA SER A 413 6.02 -9.29 -11.03
C SER A 413 5.61 -8.34 -9.91
N ILE A 414 4.37 -7.84 -9.93
CA ILE A 414 3.82 -6.97 -8.87
C ILE A 414 3.67 -7.75 -7.56
N ILE A 415 3.06 -8.93 -7.61
CA ILE A 415 2.85 -9.80 -6.44
C ILE A 415 4.20 -10.22 -5.85
N GLU A 416 5.13 -10.65 -6.71
CA GLU A 416 6.45 -11.12 -6.25
C GLU A 416 7.29 -9.99 -5.66
N ALA A 417 7.17 -8.76 -6.18
CA ALA A 417 7.88 -7.60 -5.61
C ALA A 417 7.41 -7.30 -4.18
N GLY A 418 6.13 -7.50 -3.86
CA GLY A 418 5.58 -7.26 -2.53
C GLY A 418 5.67 -5.78 -2.12
N VAL A 419 5.42 -4.88 -3.06
CA VAL A 419 5.48 -3.42 -2.86
C VAL A 419 4.10 -2.79 -3.08
N ASP A 420 3.86 -1.64 -2.44
CA ASP A 420 2.57 -0.95 -2.46
C ASP A 420 2.41 -0.15 -3.76
N LEU A 421 1.57 -0.64 -4.67
CA LEU A 421 1.33 -0.07 -5.99
C LEU A 421 -0.15 -0.16 -6.33
N LEU A 422 -0.69 0.88 -6.98
CA LEU A 422 -2.07 0.86 -7.46
C LEU A 422 -2.09 0.17 -8.82
N GLN A 423 -2.79 -0.95 -8.92
CA GLN A 423 -2.99 -1.70 -10.17
C GLN A 423 -4.28 -1.20 -10.84
N LEU A 424 -4.15 -0.49 -11.96
CA LEU A 424 -5.20 0.39 -12.48
C LEU A 424 -5.96 -0.21 -13.68
N VAL A 425 -5.25 -0.89 -14.59
CA VAL A 425 -5.81 -1.35 -15.86
C VAL A 425 -5.22 -2.71 -16.23
N ASP A 426 -6.09 -3.65 -16.62
CA ASP A 426 -5.68 -4.84 -17.38
C ASP A 426 -5.47 -4.47 -18.85
N LEU A 427 -4.27 -4.73 -19.35
CA LEU A 427 -3.90 -4.38 -20.72
C LEU A 427 -4.32 -5.42 -21.76
N GLY A 428 -4.83 -6.59 -21.34
CA GLY A 428 -5.38 -7.61 -22.23
C GLY A 428 -4.34 -8.37 -23.05
N PHE A 429 -3.05 -8.29 -22.69
CA PHE A 429 -1.96 -9.01 -23.36
C PHE A 429 -1.00 -9.63 -22.34
N GLY A 430 -0.07 -10.46 -22.85
CA GLY A 430 0.91 -11.14 -22.00
C GLY A 430 0.30 -12.25 -21.14
N ALA A 431 -0.83 -12.81 -21.56
CA ALA A 431 -1.53 -13.88 -20.87
C ALA A 431 -0.62 -15.10 -20.68
N CYS A 432 -0.45 -15.52 -19.43
CA CYS A 432 0.20 -16.78 -19.07
C CYS A 432 -0.45 -17.37 -17.82
N ARG A 433 -0.12 -18.62 -17.50
CA ARG A 433 -0.58 -19.28 -16.28
C ARG A 433 0.61 -19.66 -15.42
N PHE A 434 0.46 -19.56 -14.10
CA PHE A 434 1.36 -20.24 -13.18
C PHE A 434 0.84 -21.64 -12.93
N VAL A 435 1.76 -22.60 -12.91
CA VAL A 435 1.44 -24.00 -12.68
C VAL A 435 2.38 -24.59 -11.64
N VAL A 436 1.87 -25.59 -10.94
CA VAL A 436 2.71 -26.56 -10.27
C VAL A 436 3.02 -27.67 -11.26
N ALA A 437 4.30 -28.01 -11.43
CA ALA A 437 4.71 -29.11 -12.29
C ALA A 437 5.70 -30.06 -11.60
N GLU A 438 5.67 -31.33 -11.99
CA GLU A 438 6.54 -32.37 -11.46
C GLU A 438 7.10 -33.27 -12.58
N PRO A 439 8.23 -33.98 -12.38
CA PRO A 439 8.74 -34.91 -13.38
C PRO A 439 7.75 -36.04 -13.66
N ARG A 440 7.44 -36.26 -14.94
CA ARG A 440 6.51 -37.32 -15.36
C ARG A 440 6.91 -38.69 -14.83
N ALA A 441 8.20 -39.01 -14.89
CA ALA A 441 8.74 -40.27 -14.40
C ALA A 441 8.59 -40.47 -12.88
N LYS A 442 8.36 -39.39 -12.12
CA LYS A 442 8.24 -39.37 -10.66
C LYS A 442 6.85 -38.94 -10.19
N ALA A 443 5.83 -39.14 -11.02
CA ALA A 443 4.47 -38.71 -10.71
C ALA A 443 4.00 -39.27 -9.36
N GLY A 444 3.51 -38.39 -8.48
CA GLY A 444 3.06 -38.73 -7.12
C GLY A 444 4.18 -39.00 -6.10
N GLU A 445 5.47 -38.91 -6.47
CA GLU A 445 6.57 -38.98 -5.50
C GLU A 445 6.57 -37.79 -4.55
N ALA A 446 6.15 -36.60 -5.01
CA ALA A 446 6.07 -35.39 -4.20
C ALA A 446 5.09 -35.56 -3.01
N ASP A 447 3.95 -36.23 -3.21
CA ASP A 447 2.98 -36.47 -2.14
C ASP A 447 3.50 -37.50 -1.13
N ARG A 448 4.24 -38.50 -1.59
CA ARG A 448 4.96 -39.46 -0.71
C ARG A 448 6.05 -38.76 0.09
N ALA A 449 6.80 -37.86 -0.57
CA ALA A 449 7.79 -37.02 0.06
C ALA A 449 7.18 -36.14 1.15
N TYR A 450 6.00 -35.55 0.91
CA TYR A 450 5.26 -34.82 1.93
C TYR A 450 4.86 -35.72 3.10
N GLY A 451 4.28 -36.90 2.83
CA GLY A 451 3.87 -37.84 3.88
C GLY A 451 5.02 -38.31 4.78
N TRP A 452 6.23 -38.45 4.22
CA TRP A 452 7.45 -38.73 5.01
C TRP A 452 7.97 -37.46 5.68
N ARG A 453 8.38 -36.45 4.92
CA ARG A 453 9.17 -35.31 5.40
C ARG A 453 8.34 -34.25 6.12
N GLY A 454 7.03 -34.27 5.93
CA GLY A 454 6.12 -33.19 6.34
C GLY A 454 6.22 -31.93 5.48
N THR A 455 6.97 -31.95 4.37
CA THR A 455 7.18 -30.79 3.48
C THR A 455 7.49 -31.24 2.04
N VAL A 456 7.06 -30.44 1.06
CA VAL A 456 7.44 -30.60 -0.36
C VAL A 456 8.51 -29.58 -0.70
N ARG A 457 9.56 -30.01 -1.40
CA ARG A 457 10.60 -29.11 -1.91
C ARG A 457 10.20 -28.58 -3.28
N VAL A 458 10.20 -27.25 -3.45
CA VAL A 458 9.72 -26.61 -4.67
C VAL A 458 10.75 -25.63 -5.20
N ALA A 459 11.16 -25.80 -6.46
CA ALA A 459 12.01 -24.84 -7.15
C ALA A 459 11.15 -23.78 -7.84
N THR A 460 11.51 -22.51 -7.69
CA THR A 460 10.73 -21.39 -8.24
C THR A 460 11.58 -20.12 -8.33
N LYS A 461 11.25 -19.22 -9.26
CA LYS A 461 11.75 -17.84 -9.23
C LYS A 461 10.83 -16.87 -8.47
N TYR A 462 9.69 -17.37 -8.01
CA TYR A 462 8.60 -16.61 -7.41
C TYR A 462 8.26 -17.10 -5.99
N PRO A 463 9.17 -16.93 -5.01
CA PRO A 463 8.97 -17.45 -3.67
C PRO A 463 7.70 -16.92 -2.98
N ARG A 464 7.26 -15.68 -3.21
CA ARG A 464 6.02 -15.16 -2.61
C ARG A 464 4.78 -15.82 -3.20
N ILE A 465 4.71 -15.92 -4.53
CA ILE A 465 3.58 -16.57 -5.21
C ILE A 465 3.50 -18.04 -4.79
N THR A 466 4.63 -18.74 -4.82
CA THR A 466 4.72 -20.15 -4.40
C THR A 466 4.28 -20.34 -2.95
N ARG A 467 4.75 -19.49 -2.02
CA ARG A 467 4.35 -19.57 -0.61
C ARG A 467 2.85 -19.37 -0.43
N ARG A 468 2.30 -18.32 -1.05
CA ARG A 468 0.87 -18.00 -0.99
C ARG A 468 -0.01 -19.16 -1.48
N TYR A 469 0.41 -19.84 -2.53
CA TYR A 469 -0.29 -21.02 -3.06
C TYR A 469 -0.32 -22.18 -2.06
N TYR A 470 0.83 -22.57 -1.51
CA TYR A 470 0.92 -23.68 -0.56
C TYR A 470 0.28 -23.37 0.80
N ASP A 471 0.36 -22.12 1.26
CA ASP A 471 -0.34 -21.65 2.46
C ASP A 471 -1.87 -21.79 2.30
N ALA A 472 -2.41 -21.47 1.12
CA ALA A 472 -3.84 -21.63 0.83
C ALA A 472 -4.30 -23.09 0.83
N LEU A 473 -3.42 -24.03 0.48
CA LEU A 473 -3.67 -25.48 0.58
C LEU A 473 -3.49 -26.03 2.01
N GLY A 474 -2.95 -25.25 2.93
CA GLY A 474 -2.56 -25.73 4.27
C GLY A 474 -1.40 -26.74 4.23
N GLN A 475 -0.56 -26.66 3.20
CA GLN A 475 0.54 -27.60 2.96
C GLN A 475 1.90 -26.93 3.19
N GLN A 476 2.76 -27.55 4.01
CA GLN A 476 4.12 -27.06 4.24
C GLN A 476 5.00 -27.22 2.99
N VAL A 477 5.82 -26.20 2.70
CA VAL A 477 6.68 -26.15 1.52
C VAL A 477 8.08 -25.61 1.85
N ASP A 478 9.10 -26.30 1.35
CA ASP A 478 10.49 -25.87 1.35
C ASP A 478 10.80 -25.21 0.00
N ILE A 479 10.82 -23.89 -0.03
CA ILE A 479 11.01 -23.12 -1.26
C ILE A 479 12.50 -22.96 -1.56
N VAL A 480 12.93 -23.46 -2.73
CA VAL A 480 14.28 -23.29 -3.28
C VAL A 480 14.22 -22.24 -4.38
N GLN A 481 14.67 -21.02 -4.07
CA GLN A 481 14.65 -19.92 -5.02
C GLN A 481 15.75 -20.07 -6.08
N LEU A 482 15.35 -20.00 -7.36
CA LEU A 482 16.22 -20.01 -8.53
C LEU A 482 15.96 -18.78 -9.40
N HIS A 483 16.95 -18.33 -10.16
CA HIS A 483 16.81 -17.13 -11.02
C HIS A 483 16.51 -17.48 -12.49
N GLY A 484 16.56 -18.75 -12.85
CA GLY A 484 16.32 -19.29 -14.19
C GLY A 484 16.60 -20.79 -14.22
N ASN A 485 16.21 -21.47 -15.32
CA ASN A 485 16.31 -22.93 -15.49
C ASN A 485 15.71 -23.70 -14.31
N ILE A 486 14.47 -23.36 -13.97
CA ILE A 486 13.79 -23.85 -12.76
C ILE A 486 13.62 -25.37 -12.81
N GLU A 487 13.43 -25.89 -14.03
CA GLU A 487 13.27 -27.30 -14.38
C GLU A 487 14.47 -28.16 -13.95
N LEU A 488 15.66 -27.56 -13.83
CA LEU A 488 16.85 -28.27 -13.34
C LEU A 488 16.67 -28.78 -11.91
N GLY A 489 15.86 -28.12 -11.09
CA GLY A 489 15.67 -28.49 -9.68
C GLY A 489 15.23 -29.95 -9.51
N PRO A 490 14.10 -30.36 -10.10
CA PRO A 490 13.68 -31.76 -10.07
C PRO A 490 14.59 -32.71 -10.87
N ILE A 491 15.17 -32.26 -11.99
CA ILE A 491 16.06 -33.07 -12.84
C ILE A 491 17.27 -33.58 -12.05
N VAL A 492 17.90 -32.71 -11.24
CA VAL A 492 19.07 -33.08 -10.43
C VAL A 492 18.70 -33.58 -9.03
N GLY A 493 17.41 -33.69 -8.71
CA GLY A 493 16.91 -34.19 -7.42
C GLY A 493 16.99 -33.20 -6.26
N MET A 494 17.14 -31.90 -6.55
CA MET A 494 17.16 -30.85 -5.53
C MET A 494 15.76 -30.59 -4.95
N THR A 495 14.74 -30.63 -5.81
CA THR A 495 13.34 -30.36 -5.48
C THR A 495 12.41 -31.45 -6.02
N ASP A 496 11.20 -31.53 -5.48
CA ASP A 496 10.18 -32.49 -5.91
C ASP A 496 9.32 -31.93 -7.04
N ARG A 497 8.96 -30.64 -6.92
CA ARG A 497 8.13 -29.91 -7.88
C ARG A 497 8.79 -28.59 -8.28
N ILE A 498 8.23 -27.95 -9.29
CA ILE A 498 8.46 -26.54 -9.61
C ILE A 498 7.16 -25.76 -9.54
N VAL A 499 7.29 -24.45 -9.32
CA VAL A 499 6.26 -23.47 -9.63
C VAL A 499 6.85 -22.44 -10.57
N ASP A 500 6.29 -22.33 -11.78
CA ASP A 500 6.73 -21.35 -12.77
C ASP A 500 5.58 -20.96 -13.72
N ILE A 501 5.83 -19.89 -14.49
CA ILE A 501 4.95 -19.45 -15.56
C ILE A 501 5.07 -20.37 -16.78
N THR A 502 3.95 -20.60 -17.45
CA THR A 502 3.90 -21.24 -18.76
C THR A 502 2.90 -20.53 -19.66
N ALA A 503 3.27 -20.32 -20.92
CA ALA A 503 2.40 -19.79 -21.96
C ALA A 503 1.92 -20.91 -22.90
N THR A 504 2.87 -21.63 -23.52
CA THR A 504 2.59 -22.71 -24.48
C THR A 504 2.79 -24.13 -23.93
N GLY A 505 3.37 -24.29 -22.73
CA GLY A 505 3.74 -25.59 -22.16
C GLY A 505 5.00 -26.23 -22.77
N THR A 506 5.61 -25.62 -23.78
CA THR A 506 6.74 -26.19 -24.52
C THR A 506 7.94 -26.48 -23.62
N THR A 507 8.34 -25.52 -22.77
CA THR A 507 9.49 -25.69 -21.85
C THR A 507 9.28 -26.84 -20.86
N LEU A 508 8.05 -27.01 -20.35
CA LEU A 508 7.72 -28.12 -19.43
C LEU A 508 7.83 -29.46 -20.16
N ALA A 509 7.27 -29.55 -21.36
CA ALA A 509 7.29 -30.77 -22.17
C ALA A 509 8.73 -31.17 -22.57
N GLU A 510 9.57 -30.21 -22.95
CA GLU A 510 10.98 -30.44 -23.29
C GLU A 510 11.82 -30.97 -22.12
N ASN A 511 11.39 -30.71 -20.88
CA ASN A 511 12.06 -31.15 -19.65
C ASN A 511 11.34 -32.31 -18.93
N ASP A 512 10.41 -32.99 -19.62
CA ASP A 512 9.60 -34.10 -19.09
C ASP A 512 8.85 -33.76 -17.78
N LEU A 513 8.34 -32.53 -17.69
CA LEU A 513 7.49 -32.08 -16.59
C LEU A 513 6.00 -32.16 -16.99
N VAL A 514 5.16 -32.54 -16.02
CA VAL A 514 3.70 -32.54 -16.13
C VAL A 514 3.10 -31.55 -15.15
N VAL A 515 2.11 -30.80 -15.62
CA VAL A 515 1.31 -29.92 -14.75
C VAL A 515 0.45 -30.78 -13.84
N VAL A 516 0.45 -30.47 -12.55
CA VAL A 516 -0.37 -31.14 -11.54
C VAL A 516 -1.40 -30.21 -10.91
N ASP A 517 -1.20 -28.90 -10.98
CA ASP A 517 -2.17 -27.91 -10.53
C ASP A 517 -1.97 -26.55 -11.20
N ASP A 518 -3.02 -25.75 -11.23
CA ASP A 518 -3.00 -24.35 -11.66
C ASP A 518 -2.92 -23.43 -10.43
N VAL A 519 -2.02 -22.45 -10.46
CA VAL A 519 -1.77 -21.55 -9.33
C VAL A 519 -2.52 -20.23 -9.49
N MET A 520 -2.36 -19.57 -10.64
CA MET A 520 -3.04 -18.33 -10.98
C MET A 520 -2.88 -17.99 -12.47
N GLU A 521 -3.81 -17.18 -12.99
CA GLU A 521 -3.67 -16.53 -14.29
C GLU A 521 -2.91 -15.20 -14.17
N CYS A 522 -2.14 -14.88 -15.21
CA CYS A 522 -1.30 -13.70 -15.26
C CYS A 522 -1.49 -12.94 -16.56
N ALA A 523 -1.51 -11.61 -16.46
CA ALA A 523 -1.64 -10.69 -17.57
C ALA A 523 -0.86 -9.39 -17.29
N ALA A 524 -0.56 -8.65 -18.34
CA ALA A 524 0.10 -7.36 -18.23
C ALA A 524 -0.85 -6.31 -17.61
N ARG A 525 -0.37 -5.61 -16.58
CA ARG A 525 -1.10 -4.56 -15.87
C ARG A 525 -0.38 -3.22 -16.02
N PHE A 526 -1.17 -2.15 -16.13
CA PHE A 526 -0.70 -0.78 -15.89
C PHE A 526 -0.90 -0.42 -14.42
N PHE A 527 0.15 0.08 -13.78
CA PHE A 527 0.16 0.40 -12.35
C PHE A 527 0.89 1.71 -12.07
N ALA A 528 0.64 2.29 -10.90
CA ALA A 528 1.23 3.57 -10.48
C ALA A 528 1.69 3.58 -9.03
N GLY A 529 2.67 4.44 -8.74
CA GLY A 529 3.07 4.74 -7.38
C GLY A 529 1.97 5.48 -6.63
N PRO A 530 1.66 5.16 -5.36
CA PRO A 530 0.58 5.80 -4.60
C PRO A 530 0.66 7.32 -4.54
N ALA A 531 1.86 7.88 -4.32
CA ALA A 531 2.06 9.32 -4.27
C ALA A 531 1.95 9.96 -5.67
N ALA A 532 2.60 9.35 -6.67
CA ALA A 532 2.57 9.84 -8.06
C ALA A 532 1.13 9.88 -8.60
N TYR A 533 0.34 8.82 -8.39
CA TYR A 533 -1.07 8.77 -8.78
C TYR A 533 -1.85 9.97 -8.23
N ARG A 534 -1.60 10.37 -6.98
CA ARG A 534 -2.36 11.44 -6.29
C ARG A 534 -1.87 12.84 -6.64
N CYS A 535 -0.60 12.99 -6.94
CA CYS A 535 0.00 14.27 -7.27
C CYS A 535 -0.03 14.59 -8.78
N ASP A 536 -0.15 13.59 -9.67
CA ASP A 536 -0.10 13.77 -11.12
C ASP A 536 -1.36 13.27 -11.84
N ALA A 537 -2.20 14.19 -12.30
CA ALA A 537 -3.42 13.86 -13.05
C ALA A 537 -3.15 13.14 -14.37
N ARG A 538 -1.96 13.31 -14.98
CA ARG A 538 -1.61 12.66 -16.25
C ARG A 538 -1.64 11.13 -16.15
N ILE A 539 -1.40 10.58 -14.96
CA ILE A 539 -1.46 9.13 -14.70
C ILE A 539 -2.91 8.63 -14.76
N ARG A 540 -3.85 9.35 -14.14
CA ARG A 540 -5.29 9.03 -14.23
C ARG A 540 -5.79 9.13 -15.68
N ASP A 541 -5.37 10.17 -16.38
CA ASP A 541 -5.73 10.36 -17.80
C ASP A 541 -5.17 9.25 -18.68
N LEU A 542 -3.93 8.83 -18.41
CA LEU A 542 -3.31 7.69 -19.09
C LEU A 542 -4.05 6.39 -18.79
N ALA A 543 -4.39 6.11 -17.53
CA ALA A 543 -5.17 4.92 -17.16
C ALA A 543 -6.51 4.86 -17.90
N ARG A 544 -7.23 5.99 -18.00
CA ARG A 544 -8.50 6.08 -18.75
C ARG A 544 -8.30 5.80 -20.24
N ARG A 545 -7.27 6.39 -20.88
CA ARG A 545 -6.95 6.14 -22.30
C ARG A 545 -6.54 4.69 -22.56
N LEU A 546 -5.72 4.11 -21.69
CA LEU A 546 -5.31 2.71 -21.78
C LEU A 546 -6.53 1.77 -21.68
N LYS A 547 -7.39 1.99 -20.67
CA LYS A 547 -8.61 1.19 -20.51
C LYS A 547 -9.50 1.24 -21.76
N ALA A 548 -9.67 2.43 -22.36
CA ALA A 548 -10.49 2.60 -23.55
C ALA A 548 -9.96 1.86 -24.80
N VAL A 549 -8.64 1.61 -24.90
CA VAL A 549 -8.04 0.92 -26.06
C VAL A 549 -7.85 -0.58 -25.83
N THR A 550 -7.85 -1.04 -24.58
CA THR A 550 -7.68 -2.47 -24.22
C THR A 550 -8.99 -3.17 -23.90
N GLN A 551 -10.02 -2.42 -23.49
CA GLN A 551 -11.36 -2.92 -23.16
C GLN A 551 -12.43 -2.11 -23.92
N PRO A 552 -12.46 -2.19 -25.27
CA PRO A 552 -13.33 -1.37 -26.12
C PRO A 552 -14.81 -1.72 -26.07
#